data_AF-H1B6F3-F1
#
_entry.id   AF-H1B6F3-F1
#
_cell.length_a   1.000
_cell.length_b   1.000
_cell.length_c   1.000
_cell.angle_alpha   90.00
_cell.angle_beta   90.00
_cell.angle_gamma   90.00
#
_symmetry.space_group_name_H-M   'P 1'
#
loop_
_entity.id
_entity.type
_entity.pdbx_description
1 polymer ?
#
loop_
_entity_poly.entity_id
_entity_poly.type
_entity_poly.pdbx_seq_one_letter_code
_entity_poly.pdbx_strand_id
1 'polypeptide(L)'
;MIFDEFDGIHASDEIKQKTLHNVMKQRSRKKRTGMTAALTLCVTCLLVVLFQPWRLMEASPAPAPAPTLAVYSYVTLDINPSMEWKLDEQQRVVRVTAYNKDADNILTELQLEGVQLDTALRMLLDNEQFSAYMKTGFLEVSVYSENSSVSLDLEQQINQQLEEVVPQNQFHCSHLDDDTHQEAQQHHMSAGKYRVIDEILRHDSAKSVEELQKLSMKELYSVLERYDPSAVPEGCHGRQMRKGHHHGS
;
A
#
# COMPACT_ATOMS: atom_id res chain seq x y z
N MET A 1 22.17 -78.44 80.94
CA MET A 1 21.11 -77.43 81.20
C MET A 1 21.78 -76.05 81.20
N ILE A 2 22.02 -75.46 80.02
CA ILE A 2 22.49 -74.07 79.83
C ILE A 2 22.01 -73.59 78.43
N PHE A 3 20.70 -73.61 78.18
CA PHE A 3 20.14 -72.99 76.95
C PHE A 3 18.99 -72.01 77.26
N ASP A 4 18.81 -71.67 78.55
CA ASP A 4 17.83 -70.68 79.05
C ASP A 4 18.41 -69.25 79.14
N GLU A 5 19.53 -68.94 78.48
CA GLU A 5 20.23 -67.65 78.71
C GLU A 5 19.92 -66.56 77.66
N PHE A 6 19.08 -66.83 76.65
CA PHE A 6 18.68 -65.81 75.67
C PHE A 6 17.20 -65.40 75.71
N ASP A 7 16.35 -66.06 76.50
CA ASP A 7 14.95 -65.63 76.73
C ASP A 7 14.83 -64.39 77.63
N GLY A 8 15.96 -63.83 78.08
CA GLY A 8 16.04 -62.66 78.95
C GLY A 8 16.27 -61.30 78.27
N ILE A 9 16.54 -61.24 76.95
CA ILE A 9 16.81 -59.94 76.30
C ILE A 9 15.53 -59.37 75.70
N HIS A 10 14.64 -58.91 76.57
CA HIS A 10 13.57 -57.99 76.18
C HIS A 10 14.12 -56.56 76.16
N ALA A 11 13.98 -55.88 75.02
CA ALA A 11 14.29 -54.45 74.92
C ALA A 11 13.51 -53.71 76.02
N SER A 12 14.23 -53.08 76.96
CA SER A 12 13.60 -52.39 78.08
C SER A 12 12.62 -51.34 77.56
N ASP A 13 11.55 -51.10 78.31
CA ASP A 13 10.50 -50.17 77.89
C ASP A 13 11.04 -48.76 77.63
N GLU A 14 12.17 -48.40 78.25
CA GLU A 14 12.90 -47.18 77.99
C GLU A 14 13.42 -47.09 76.54
N ILE A 15 13.96 -48.19 75.98
CA ILE A 15 14.45 -48.23 74.59
C ILE A 15 13.26 -48.17 73.61
N LYS A 16 12.15 -48.84 73.92
CA LYS A 16 10.92 -48.75 73.11
C LYS A 16 10.35 -47.33 73.10
N GLN A 17 10.29 -46.68 74.26
CA GLN A 17 9.80 -45.29 74.36
C GLN A 17 10.74 -44.29 73.68
N LYS A 18 12.07 -44.42 73.83
CA LYS A 18 13.04 -43.59 73.12
C LYS A 18 12.94 -43.77 71.61
N THR A 19 12.77 -45.00 71.14
CA THR A 19 12.61 -45.31 69.71
C THR A 19 11.31 -44.72 69.17
N LEU A 20 10.18 -44.91 69.87
CA LEU A 20 8.89 -44.37 69.48
C LEU A 20 8.90 -42.84 69.46
N HIS A 21 9.49 -42.20 70.47
CA HIS A 21 9.65 -40.75 70.51
C HIS A 21 10.49 -40.23 69.33
N ASN A 22 11.60 -40.89 69.02
CA ASN A 22 12.44 -40.51 67.87
C ASN A 22 11.75 -40.70 66.52
N VAL A 23 11.00 -41.79 66.34
CA VAL A 23 10.22 -42.05 65.12
C VAL A 23 9.09 -41.03 64.96
N MET A 24 8.36 -40.70 66.03
CA MET A 24 7.32 -39.66 66.00
C MET A 24 7.91 -38.27 65.69
N LYS A 25 9.09 -37.95 66.24
CA LYS A 25 9.81 -36.70 65.97
C LYS A 25 10.32 -36.60 64.53
N GLN A 26 10.78 -37.71 63.93
CA GLN A 26 11.15 -37.74 62.51
C GLN A 26 9.93 -37.61 61.59
N ARG A 27 8.81 -38.26 61.91
CA ARG A 27 7.58 -38.22 61.11
C ARG A 27 6.92 -36.84 61.14
N SER A 28 6.96 -36.14 62.29
CA SER A 28 6.46 -34.77 62.42
C SER A 28 7.36 -33.74 61.72
N ARG A 29 8.69 -33.90 61.78
CA ARG A 29 9.65 -33.09 61.01
C ARG A 29 9.41 -33.21 59.50
N LYS A 30 9.28 -34.43 58.97
CA LYS A 30 9.06 -34.68 57.53
C LYS A 30 7.72 -34.12 57.03
N LYS A 31 6.65 -34.19 57.84
CA LYS A 31 5.36 -33.54 57.54
C LYS A 31 5.46 -32.01 57.57
N ARG A 32 6.14 -31.43 58.57
CA ARG A 32 6.34 -29.97 58.67
C ARG A 32 7.13 -29.44 57.47
N THR A 33 8.23 -30.07 57.08
CA THR A 33 9.04 -29.63 55.93
C THR A 33 8.32 -29.77 54.60
N GLY A 34 7.52 -30.84 54.40
CA GLY A 34 6.71 -30.99 53.20
C GLY A 34 5.59 -29.95 53.08
N MET A 35 4.94 -29.62 54.20
CA MET A 35 3.86 -28.64 54.24
C MET A 35 4.36 -27.21 54.09
N THR A 36 5.52 -26.87 54.67
CA THR A 36 6.15 -25.54 54.46
C THR A 36 6.63 -25.37 53.03
N ALA A 37 7.21 -26.40 52.41
CA ALA A 37 7.65 -26.36 51.01
C ALA A 37 6.48 -26.16 50.04
N ALA A 38 5.36 -26.86 50.27
CA ALA A 38 4.15 -26.70 49.45
C ALA A 38 3.53 -25.30 49.59
N LEU A 39 3.46 -24.76 50.81
CA LEU A 39 2.97 -23.40 51.06
C LEU A 39 3.85 -22.33 50.41
N THR A 40 5.19 -22.46 50.50
CA THR A 40 6.10 -21.52 49.84
C THR A 40 5.95 -21.55 48.32
N LEU A 41 5.78 -22.74 47.73
CA LEU A 41 5.58 -22.88 46.28
C LEU A 41 4.27 -22.21 45.82
N CYS A 42 3.19 -22.41 46.56
CA CYS A 42 1.89 -21.78 46.26
C CYS A 42 1.94 -20.25 46.36
N VAL A 43 2.60 -19.71 47.40
CA VAL A 43 2.75 -18.26 47.58
C VAL A 43 3.61 -17.65 46.47
N THR A 44 4.69 -18.31 46.05
CA THR A 44 5.51 -17.83 44.92
C THR A 44 4.75 -17.88 43.59
N CYS A 45 3.96 -18.93 43.34
CA CYS A 45 3.12 -19.00 42.13
C CYS A 45 2.04 -17.90 42.13
N LEU A 46 1.41 -17.63 43.28
CA LEU A 46 0.44 -16.55 43.41
C LEU A 46 1.08 -15.18 43.18
N LEU A 47 2.28 -14.92 43.69
CA LEU A 47 2.98 -13.65 43.48
C LEU A 47 3.41 -13.45 42.02
N VAL A 48 3.85 -14.50 41.32
CA VAL A 48 4.16 -14.43 39.88
C VAL A 48 2.89 -14.18 39.04
N VAL A 49 1.76 -14.79 39.41
CA VAL A 49 0.46 -14.56 38.74
C VAL A 49 -0.10 -13.15 39.01
N LEU A 50 0.13 -12.59 40.21
CA LEU A 50 -0.37 -11.27 40.59
C LEU A 50 0.54 -10.13 40.10
N PHE A 51 1.85 -10.32 40.08
CA PHE A 51 2.83 -9.38 39.56
C PHE A 51 3.33 -9.83 38.19
N GLN A 52 2.46 -9.82 37.17
CA GLN A 52 2.80 -10.10 35.77
C GLN A 52 3.64 -8.93 35.21
N PRO A 53 4.98 -8.93 35.30
CA PRO A 53 5.80 -7.74 35.01
C PRO A 53 5.82 -7.43 33.50
N TRP A 54 5.56 -8.45 32.69
CA TRP A 54 5.49 -8.38 31.22
C TRP A 54 4.31 -7.54 30.71
N ARG A 55 3.23 -7.43 31.49
CA ARG A 55 2.06 -6.62 31.11
C ARG A 55 2.30 -5.11 31.16
N LEU A 56 3.41 -4.66 31.76
CA LEU A 56 3.82 -3.25 31.75
C LEU A 56 4.65 -2.89 30.51
N MET A 57 5.11 -3.88 29.72
CA MET A 57 5.90 -3.62 28.51
C MET A 57 5.05 -3.64 27.23
N GLU A 58 3.79 -4.07 27.30
CA GLU A 58 2.88 -4.19 26.15
C GLU A 58 1.98 -2.96 25.91
N ALA A 59 2.24 -1.82 26.58
CA ALA A 59 1.42 -0.62 26.45
C ALA A 59 2.20 0.58 25.88
N SER A 60 2.88 0.38 24.77
CA SER A 60 2.97 1.47 23.79
C SER A 60 1.86 1.22 22.77
N PRO A 61 0.76 1.99 22.77
CA PRO A 61 -0.20 1.88 21.68
C PRO A 61 0.57 2.11 20.38
N ALA A 62 0.48 1.17 19.46
CA ALA A 62 0.94 1.40 18.10
C ALA A 62 0.36 2.75 17.64
N PRO A 63 1.15 3.63 16.97
CA PRO A 63 0.59 4.86 16.42
C PRO A 63 -0.66 4.48 15.64
N ALA A 64 -1.78 5.12 15.94
CA ALA A 64 -3.03 4.89 15.22
C ALA A 64 -2.72 4.96 13.72
N PRO A 65 -3.26 4.04 12.89
CA PRO A 65 -3.10 4.18 11.45
C PRO A 65 -3.54 5.60 11.10
N ALA A 66 -2.65 6.33 10.41
CA ALA A 66 -3.00 7.66 9.91
C ALA A 66 -4.37 7.55 9.22
N PRO A 67 -5.30 8.51 9.42
CA PRO A 67 -6.60 8.44 8.78
C PRO A 67 -6.37 8.20 7.29
N THR A 68 -6.83 7.05 6.79
CA THR A 68 -6.81 6.76 5.37
C THR A 68 -7.70 7.80 4.74
N LEU A 69 -7.08 8.84 4.17
CA LEU A 69 -7.82 9.83 3.40
C LEU A 69 -8.56 9.05 2.33
N ALA A 70 -9.90 9.14 2.36
CA ALA A 70 -10.75 8.37 1.47
C ALA A 70 -10.45 8.81 0.04
N VAL A 71 -10.01 7.86 -0.79
CA VAL A 71 -9.80 8.11 -2.21
C VAL A 71 -11.17 8.16 -2.87
N TYR A 72 -11.44 9.27 -3.56
CA TYR A 72 -12.70 9.56 -4.21
C TYR A 72 -12.57 9.48 -5.73
N SER A 73 -11.44 9.91 -6.28
CA SER A 73 -11.16 9.86 -7.71
C SER A 73 -9.67 9.76 -8.00
N TYR A 74 -9.36 9.51 -9.26
CA TYR A 74 -8.03 9.27 -9.79
C TYR A 74 -7.81 10.15 -11.01
N VAL A 75 -6.61 10.73 -11.13
CA VAL A 75 -6.17 11.46 -12.32
C VAL A 75 -4.79 10.92 -12.72
N THR A 76 -4.64 10.42 -13.93
CA THR A 76 -3.33 10.04 -14.47
C THR A 76 -2.82 11.12 -15.42
N LEU A 77 -1.50 11.34 -15.40
CA LEU A 77 -0.81 12.25 -16.31
C LEU A 77 0.34 11.52 -16.99
N ASP A 78 0.26 11.41 -18.31
CA ASP A 78 1.06 10.50 -19.11
C ASP A 78 1.71 11.22 -20.30
N ILE A 79 3.03 11.27 -20.29
CA ILE A 79 3.88 11.64 -21.45
C ILE A 79 5.00 10.60 -21.62
N ASN A 80 5.49 10.07 -20.50
CA ASN A 80 6.88 9.70 -20.15
C ASN A 80 7.67 10.94 -19.68
N PRO A 81 7.38 11.49 -18.48
CA PRO A 81 6.94 10.85 -17.22
C PRO A 81 5.48 10.34 -17.17
N SER A 82 5.19 9.38 -16.28
CA SER A 82 3.86 8.80 -16.05
C SER A 82 3.56 8.69 -14.55
N MET A 83 2.43 9.26 -14.10
CA MET A 83 2.04 9.31 -12.69
C MET A 83 0.52 9.27 -12.49
N GLU A 84 0.08 8.83 -11.31
CA GLU A 84 -1.32 8.83 -10.86
C GLU A 84 -1.46 9.65 -9.58
N TRP A 85 -2.50 10.49 -9.55
CA TRP A 85 -2.92 11.26 -8.40
C TRP A 85 -4.23 10.70 -7.87
N LYS A 86 -4.24 10.33 -6.60
CA LYS A 86 -5.47 9.98 -5.89
C LYS A 86 -5.98 11.23 -5.22
N LEU A 87 -7.26 11.52 -5.39
CA LEU A 87 -7.92 12.71 -4.85
C LEU A 87 -8.92 12.34 -3.77
N ASP A 88 -9.10 13.21 -2.77
CA ASP A 88 -10.26 13.14 -1.88
C ASP A 88 -11.50 13.81 -2.52
N GLU A 89 -12.64 13.74 -1.82
CA GLU A 89 -13.91 14.33 -2.26
C GLU A 89 -13.82 15.87 -2.44
N GLN A 90 -12.85 16.53 -1.81
CA GLN A 90 -12.60 17.97 -1.99
C GLN A 90 -11.53 18.26 -3.07
N GLN A 91 -11.18 17.25 -3.86
CA GLN A 91 -10.18 17.30 -4.93
C GLN A 91 -8.77 17.65 -4.43
N ARG A 92 -8.42 17.31 -3.19
CA ARG A 92 -7.01 17.37 -2.72
C ARG A 92 -6.28 16.12 -3.11
N VAL A 93 -5.05 16.27 -3.57
CA VAL A 93 -4.15 15.15 -3.84
C VAL A 93 -3.79 14.48 -2.52
N VAL A 94 -4.29 13.27 -2.29
CA VAL A 94 -4.00 12.48 -1.07
C VAL A 94 -2.84 11.53 -1.26
N ARG A 95 -2.51 11.20 -2.51
CA ARG A 95 -1.38 10.33 -2.86
C ARG A 95 -0.93 10.61 -4.27
N VAL A 96 0.38 10.58 -4.51
CA VAL A 96 0.96 10.53 -5.85
C VAL A 96 1.78 9.25 -6.04
N THR A 97 1.48 8.51 -7.10
CA THR A 97 2.22 7.31 -7.52
C THR A 97 2.96 7.61 -8.81
N ALA A 98 4.28 7.43 -8.82
CA ALA A 98 5.07 7.40 -10.04
C ALA A 98 5.04 6.00 -10.66
N TYR A 99 4.89 5.92 -11.99
CA TYR A 99 4.99 4.66 -12.74
C TYR A 99 6.32 4.50 -13.47
N ASN A 100 7.13 5.56 -13.54
CA ASN A 100 8.46 5.48 -14.14
C ASN A 100 9.46 6.40 -13.43
N LYS A 101 10.74 6.16 -13.69
CA LYS A 101 11.85 6.91 -13.09
C LYS A 101 11.82 8.39 -13.42
N ASP A 102 11.31 8.75 -14.60
CA ASP A 102 11.15 10.15 -15.00
C ASP A 102 10.16 10.88 -14.09
N ALA A 103 9.04 10.24 -13.73
CA ALA A 103 8.10 10.77 -12.75
C ALA A 103 8.70 10.83 -11.34
N ASP A 104 9.45 9.82 -10.90
CA ASP A 104 10.15 9.85 -9.60
C ASP A 104 11.11 11.04 -9.48
N ASN A 105 11.85 11.36 -10.55
CA ASN A 105 12.78 12.49 -10.56
C ASN A 105 12.03 13.82 -10.38
N ILE A 106 10.91 14.00 -11.08
CA ILE A 106 10.08 15.21 -10.97
C ILE A 106 9.50 15.36 -9.56
N LEU A 107 9.00 14.26 -8.99
CA LEU A 107 8.37 14.24 -7.67
C LEU A 107 9.38 14.37 -6.51
N THR A 108 10.68 14.27 -6.78
CA THR A 108 11.72 14.57 -5.79
C THR A 108 11.76 16.08 -5.46
N GLU A 109 11.40 16.93 -6.41
CA GLU A 109 11.41 18.39 -6.28
C GLU A 109 10.00 18.99 -6.11
N LEU A 110 8.96 18.17 -6.28
CA LEU A 110 7.57 18.62 -6.37
C LEU A 110 6.67 17.93 -5.33
N GLN A 111 6.33 18.66 -4.27
CA GLN A 111 5.41 18.18 -3.23
C GLN A 111 3.95 18.49 -3.59
N LEU A 112 3.21 17.47 -4.02
CA LEU A 112 1.82 17.61 -4.46
C LEU A 112 0.79 17.13 -3.42
N GLU A 113 1.16 16.20 -2.53
CA GLU A 113 0.23 15.68 -1.52
C GLU A 113 -0.23 16.80 -0.56
N GLY A 114 -1.55 16.89 -0.35
CA GLY A 114 -2.24 17.94 0.40
C GLY A 114 -2.66 19.16 -0.44
N VAL A 115 -2.23 19.25 -1.71
CA VAL A 115 -2.53 20.38 -2.60
C VAL A 115 -3.85 20.13 -3.35
N GLN A 116 -4.64 21.18 -3.59
CA GLN A 116 -5.83 21.11 -4.46
C GLN A 116 -5.43 20.76 -5.90
N LEU A 117 -6.24 19.96 -6.59
CA LEU A 117 -6.03 19.51 -7.97
C LEU A 117 -5.64 20.65 -8.92
N ASP A 118 -6.37 21.76 -8.89
CA ASP A 118 -6.13 22.90 -9.77
C ASP A 118 -4.72 23.50 -9.57
N THR A 119 -4.32 23.60 -8.31
CA THR A 119 -3.02 24.15 -7.93
C THR A 119 -1.91 23.15 -8.20
N ALA A 120 -2.14 21.85 -7.94
CA ALA A 120 -1.21 20.77 -8.25
C ALA A 120 -0.92 20.68 -9.74
N LEU A 121 -1.94 20.82 -10.60
CA LEU A 121 -1.79 20.87 -12.05
C LEU A 121 -0.91 22.04 -12.49
N ARG A 122 -1.15 23.25 -11.99
CA ARG A 122 -0.28 24.41 -12.30
C ARG A 122 1.15 24.19 -11.84
N MET A 123 1.34 23.72 -10.61
CA MET A 123 2.66 23.42 -10.05
C MET A 123 3.42 22.41 -10.89
N LEU A 124 2.76 21.38 -11.42
CA LEU A 124 3.37 20.41 -12.33
C LEU A 124 3.74 21.05 -13.67
N LEU A 125 2.84 21.83 -14.28
CA LEU A 125 3.07 22.45 -15.58
C LEU A 125 4.18 23.52 -15.54
N ASP A 126 4.31 24.21 -14.41
CA ASP A 126 5.36 25.21 -14.13
C ASP A 126 6.72 24.58 -13.75
N ASN A 127 6.75 23.28 -13.47
CA ASN A 127 8.00 22.58 -13.15
C ASN A 127 8.89 22.46 -14.40
N GLU A 128 10.10 23.00 -14.33
CA GLU A 128 11.03 23.07 -15.47
C GLU A 128 11.32 21.69 -16.11
N GLN A 129 11.49 20.65 -15.29
CA GLN A 129 11.74 19.30 -15.78
C GLN A 129 10.51 18.77 -16.54
N PHE A 130 9.31 18.89 -15.96
CA PHE A 130 8.07 18.49 -16.63
C PHE A 130 7.83 19.28 -17.93
N SER A 131 8.03 20.59 -17.92
CA SER A 131 7.89 21.43 -19.12
C SER A 131 8.88 21.03 -20.23
N ALA A 132 10.04 20.45 -19.90
CA ALA A 132 10.97 19.94 -20.91
C ALA A 132 10.39 18.76 -21.68
N TYR A 133 9.67 17.84 -21.02
CA TYR A 133 8.97 16.73 -21.67
C TYR A 133 7.81 17.22 -22.56
N MET A 134 7.10 18.28 -22.13
CA MET A 134 6.01 18.88 -22.91
C MET A 134 6.46 19.41 -24.28
N LYS A 135 7.69 19.91 -24.42
CA LYS A 135 8.18 20.50 -25.70
C LYS A 135 8.11 19.55 -26.89
N THR A 136 8.26 18.25 -26.65
CA THR A 136 8.27 17.22 -27.70
C THR A 136 7.23 16.13 -27.52
N GLY A 137 6.62 16.06 -26.34
CA GLY A 137 5.64 15.06 -25.95
C GLY A 137 4.22 15.36 -26.41
N PHE A 138 3.31 14.55 -25.87
CA PHE A 138 1.87 14.74 -25.94
C PHE A 138 1.32 14.28 -24.59
N LEU A 139 0.60 15.16 -23.90
CA LEU A 139 0.07 14.91 -22.57
C LEU A 139 -1.27 14.19 -22.66
N GLU A 140 -1.29 12.93 -22.24
CA GLU A 140 -2.52 12.21 -22.00
C GLU A 140 -2.91 12.38 -20.53
N VAL A 141 -4.11 12.90 -20.30
CA VAL A 141 -4.74 12.95 -18.98
C VAL A 141 -5.92 12.02 -18.96
N SER A 142 -6.02 11.20 -17.92
CA SER A 142 -7.19 10.33 -17.76
C SER A 142 -7.78 10.41 -16.36
N VAL A 143 -9.10 10.41 -16.29
CA VAL A 143 -9.85 10.57 -15.04
C VAL A 143 -10.66 9.33 -14.75
N TYR A 144 -10.69 8.89 -13.48
CA TYR A 144 -11.57 7.82 -13.05
C TYR A 144 -12.14 8.07 -11.65
N SER A 145 -13.39 7.67 -11.46
CA SER A 145 -14.13 7.64 -10.19
C SER A 145 -15.22 6.58 -10.34
N GLU A 146 -15.54 5.89 -9.24
CA GLU A 146 -16.67 4.94 -9.20
C GLU A 146 -18.00 5.61 -9.57
N ASN A 147 -18.15 6.91 -9.31
CA ASN A 147 -19.25 7.72 -9.81
C ASN A 147 -18.87 8.39 -11.14
N SER A 148 -19.55 8.00 -12.22
CA SER A 148 -19.29 8.53 -13.57
C SER A 148 -19.57 10.03 -13.71
N SER A 149 -20.51 10.60 -12.94
CA SER A 149 -20.76 12.04 -12.98
C SER A 149 -19.55 12.83 -12.47
N VAL A 150 -18.87 12.30 -11.45
CA VAL A 150 -17.65 12.89 -10.91
C VAL A 150 -16.52 12.83 -11.94
N SER A 151 -16.39 11.70 -12.65
CA SER A 151 -15.39 11.57 -13.71
C SER A 151 -15.61 12.58 -14.83
N LEU A 152 -16.87 12.77 -15.25
CA LEU A 152 -17.25 13.75 -16.28
C LEU A 152 -16.98 15.19 -15.83
N ASP A 153 -17.37 15.55 -14.59
CA ASP A 153 -17.14 16.88 -14.04
C ASP A 153 -15.64 17.21 -13.94
N LEU A 154 -14.84 16.23 -13.48
CA LEU A 154 -13.38 16.36 -13.40
C LEU A 154 -12.72 16.45 -14.78
N GLU A 155 -13.14 15.64 -15.75
CA GLU A 155 -12.66 15.75 -17.12
C GLU A 155 -12.90 17.17 -17.67
N GLN A 156 -14.13 17.68 -17.55
CA GLN A 156 -14.47 19.01 -18.03
C GLN A 156 -13.64 20.09 -17.33
N GLN A 157 -13.49 20.01 -16.01
CA GLN A 157 -12.70 20.95 -15.20
C GLN A 157 -11.22 20.95 -15.62
N ILE A 158 -10.61 19.76 -15.73
CA ILE A 158 -9.20 19.63 -16.08
C ILE A 158 -8.97 20.08 -17.51
N ASN A 159 -9.86 19.71 -18.43
CA ASN A 159 -9.79 20.15 -19.81
C ASN A 159 -9.79 21.68 -19.89
N GLN A 160 -10.77 22.36 -19.28
CA GLN A 160 -10.82 23.84 -19.24
C GLN A 160 -9.53 24.45 -18.72
N GLN A 161 -8.96 23.90 -17.64
CA GLN A 161 -7.70 24.40 -17.09
C GLN A 161 -6.52 24.18 -18.04
N LEU A 162 -6.43 23.03 -18.71
CA LEU A 162 -5.36 22.76 -19.67
C LEU A 162 -5.47 23.64 -20.91
N GLU A 163 -6.69 23.92 -21.39
CA GLU A 163 -6.94 24.80 -22.53
C GLU A 163 -6.40 26.23 -22.33
N GLU A 164 -6.28 26.69 -21.08
CA GLU A 164 -5.73 28.02 -20.74
C GLU A 164 -4.21 28.11 -20.89
N VAL A 165 -3.48 27.00 -20.72
CA VAL A 165 -2.02 27.00 -20.53
C VAL A 165 -1.26 26.04 -21.45
N VAL A 166 -1.93 25.03 -21.99
CA VAL A 166 -1.36 24.04 -22.91
C VAL A 166 -1.97 24.23 -24.31
N PRO A 167 -1.16 24.24 -25.38
CA PRO A 167 -1.69 24.26 -26.74
C PRO A 167 -2.64 23.08 -26.99
N GLN A 168 -3.81 23.35 -27.55
CA GLN A 168 -4.89 22.39 -27.83
C GLN A 168 -4.44 21.10 -28.55
N ASN A 169 -3.33 21.17 -29.31
CA ASN A 169 -2.78 20.04 -30.06
C ASN A 169 -1.64 19.31 -29.33
N GLN A 170 -1.47 19.52 -28.03
CA GLN A 170 -0.43 18.90 -27.20
C GLN A 170 -0.97 18.12 -26.01
N PHE A 171 -2.30 18.04 -25.85
CA PHE A 171 -2.89 17.22 -24.82
C PHE A 171 -4.21 16.59 -25.27
N HIS A 172 -4.63 15.58 -24.52
CA HIS A 172 -5.96 14.97 -24.57
C HIS A 172 -6.37 14.65 -23.13
N CYS A 173 -7.63 14.87 -22.80
CA CYS A 173 -8.19 14.59 -21.48
C CYS A 173 -9.50 13.81 -21.66
N SER A 174 -9.62 12.67 -21.00
CA SER A 174 -10.84 11.84 -21.06
C SER A 174 -11.07 11.08 -19.76
N HIS A 175 -12.31 10.80 -19.41
CA HIS A 175 -12.63 9.83 -18.36
C HIS A 175 -12.54 8.38 -18.85
N LEU A 176 -12.34 7.45 -17.91
CA LEU A 176 -12.21 6.02 -18.14
C LEU A 176 -13.37 5.25 -17.51
N ASP A 177 -13.64 4.06 -18.06
CA ASP A 177 -14.49 3.06 -17.42
C ASP A 177 -13.76 2.28 -16.31
N ASP A 178 -14.54 1.55 -15.53
CA ASP A 178 -14.06 0.76 -14.40
C ASP A 178 -13.12 -0.38 -14.82
N ASP A 179 -13.47 -1.08 -15.91
CA ASP A 179 -12.69 -2.21 -16.42
C ASP A 179 -11.27 -1.75 -16.80
N THR A 180 -11.15 -0.63 -17.52
CA THR A 180 -9.86 -0.04 -17.91
C THR A 180 -9.04 0.37 -16.68
N HIS A 181 -9.68 0.97 -15.66
CA HIS A 181 -8.99 1.33 -14.43
C HIS A 181 -8.45 0.10 -13.68
N GLN A 182 -9.25 -0.95 -13.56
CA GLN A 182 -8.88 -2.18 -12.86
C GLN A 182 -7.75 -2.93 -13.58
N GLU A 183 -7.83 -3.08 -14.89
CA GLU A 183 -6.80 -3.76 -15.67
C GLU A 183 -5.46 -3.02 -15.63
N ALA A 184 -5.47 -1.69 -15.68
CA ALA A 184 -4.26 -0.89 -15.53
C ALA A 184 -3.52 -1.15 -14.20
N GLN A 185 -4.27 -1.33 -13.10
CA GLN A 185 -3.70 -1.68 -11.80
C GLN A 185 -3.05 -3.06 -11.80
N GLN A 186 -3.66 -4.04 -12.46
CA GLN A 186 -3.10 -5.39 -12.59
C GLN A 186 -1.78 -5.38 -13.38
N HIS A 187 -1.66 -4.48 -14.35
CA HIS A 187 -0.46 -4.28 -15.15
C HIS A 187 0.56 -3.31 -14.54
N HIS A 188 0.31 -2.77 -13.34
CA HIS A 188 1.19 -1.82 -12.66
C HIS A 188 1.57 -0.59 -13.51
N MET A 189 0.59 -0.04 -14.23
CA MET A 189 0.77 1.16 -15.05
C MET A 189 -0.37 2.16 -14.84
N SER A 190 -0.19 3.37 -15.35
CA SER A 190 -1.27 4.35 -15.37
C SER A 190 -2.41 3.91 -16.30
N ALA A 191 -3.62 4.26 -15.90
CA ALA A 191 -4.83 3.91 -16.64
C ALA A 191 -4.92 4.59 -18.00
N GLY A 192 -4.44 5.85 -18.13
CA GLY A 192 -4.38 6.54 -19.42
C GLY A 192 -3.44 5.86 -20.42
N LYS A 193 -2.25 5.45 -19.96
CA LYS A 193 -1.31 4.67 -20.79
C LYS A 193 -1.87 3.29 -21.15
N TYR A 194 -2.46 2.59 -20.18
CA TYR A 194 -3.06 1.28 -20.41
C TYR A 194 -4.15 1.34 -21.47
N ARG A 195 -5.05 2.33 -21.41
CA ARG A 195 -6.14 2.52 -22.40
C ARG A 195 -5.62 2.52 -23.84
N VAL A 196 -4.54 3.27 -24.09
CA VAL A 196 -3.96 3.36 -25.44
C VAL A 196 -3.28 2.06 -25.85
N ILE A 197 -2.62 1.38 -24.90
CA ILE A 197 -2.02 0.06 -25.14
C ILE A 197 -3.09 -0.97 -25.48
N ASP A 198 -4.18 -1.02 -24.71
CA ASP A 198 -5.27 -1.96 -24.92
C ASP A 198 -5.93 -1.76 -26.29
N GLU A 199 -6.12 -0.50 -26.71
CA GLU A 199 -6.61 -0.19 -28.05
C GLU A 199 -5.69 -0.72 -29.16
N ILE A 200 -4.36 -0.59 -29.00
CA ILE A 200 -3.40 -1.16 -29.93
C ILE A 200 -3.52 -2.70 -29.97
N LEU A 201 -3.69 -3.35 -28.82
CA LEU A 201 -3.77 -4.81 -28.70
C LEU A 201 -5.07 -5.38 -29.30
N ARG A 202 -6.16 -4.61 -29.31
CA ARG A 202 -7.39 -4.96 -30.03
C ARG A 202 -7.19 -5.06 -31.54
N HIS A 203 -6.25 -4.29 -32.10
CA HIS A 203 -5.89 -4.35 -33.51
C HIS A 203 -4.77 -5.34 -33.83
N ASP A 204 -3.79 -5.49 -32.94
CA ASP A 204 -2.63 -6.35 -33.13
C ASP A 204 -2.23 -7.08 -31.84
N SER A 205 -2.85 -8.23 -31.63
CA SER A 205 -2.63 -9.10 -30.47
C SER A 205 -1.28 -9.85 -30.50
N ALA A 206 -0.47 -9.70 -31.55
CA ALA A 206 0.90 -10.23 -31.58
C ALA A 206 1.88 -9.36 -30.79
N LYS A 207 1.51 -8.10 -30.51
CA LYS A 207 2.27 -7.20 -29.63
C LYS A 207 2.05 -7.58 -28.17
N SER A 208 2.97 -7.15 -27.30
CA SER A 208 2.84 -7.36 -25.86
C SER A 208 2.77 -6.04 -25.09
N VAL A 209 2.11 -6.08 -23.94
CA VAL A 209 2.05 -4.96 -22.99
C VAL A 209 3.47 -4.53 -22.60
N GLU A 210 4.40 -5.47 -22.42
CA GLU A 210 5.79 -5.20 -22.01
C GLU A 210 6.61 -4.49 -23.10
N GLU A 211 6.30 -4.73 -24.38
CA GLU A 211 6.88 -3.98 -25.49
C GLU A 211 6.35 -2.55 -25.52
N LEU A 212 5.02 -2.42 -25.46
CA LEU A 212 4.33 -1.14 -25.63
C LEU A 212 4.53 -0.20 -24.45
N GLN A 213 4.60 -0.70 -23.21
CA GLN A 213 4.80 0.13 -22.01
C GLN A 213 6.13 0.91 -22.01
N LYS A 214 7.10 0.52 -22.83
CA LYS A 214 8.40 1.20 -22.95
C LYS A 214 8.34 2.46 -23.81
N LEU A 215 7.26 2.62 -24.58
CA LEU A 215 7.05 3.76 -25.46
C LEU A 215 6.50 4.96 -24.70
N SER A 216 6.80 6.17 -25.17
CA SER A 216 6.13 7.40 -24.76
C SER A 216 4.69 7.44 -25.27
N MET A 217 3.85 8.32 -24.72
CA MET A 217 2.46 8.46 -25.19
C MET A 217 2.38 8.85 -26.66
N LYS A 218 3.29 9.72 -27.11
CA LYS A 218 3.38 10.12 -28.52
C LYS A 218 3.74 8.96 -29.45
N GLU A 219 4.65 8.09 -29.01
CA GLU A 219 5.01 6.88 -29.77
C GLU A 219 3.86 5.86 -29.78
N LEU A 220 3.16 5.69 -28.65
CA LEU A 220 1.96 4.84 -28.59
C LEU A 220 0.88 5.33 -29.56
N TYR A 221 0.58 6.63 -29.56
CA TYR A 221 -0.35 7.20 -30.52
C TYR A 221 0.12 7.07 -31.97
N SER A 222 1.43 7.18 -32.23
CA SER A 222 2.00 6.92 -33.56
C SER A 222 1.85 5.46 -33.99
N VAL A 223 1.87 4.52 -33.03
CA VAL A 223 1.58 3.10 -33.29
C VAL A 223 0.09 2.93 -33.61
N LEU A 224 -0.79 3.49 -32.79
CA LEU A 224 -2.25 3.41 -32.95
C LEU A 224 -2.72 4.03 -34.27
N GLU A 225 -2.15 5.17 -34.69
CA GLU A 225 -2.49 5.85 -35.95
C GLU A 225 -2.33 4.94 -37.17
N ARG A 226 -1.46 3.93 -37.12
CA ARG A 226 -1.27 2.98 -38.23
C ARG A 226 -2.43 1.99 -38.37
N TYR A 227 -3.20 1.77 -37.31
CA TYR A 227 -4.34 0.85 -37.28
C TYR A 227 -5.66 1.61 -37.36
N ASP A 228 -5.83 2.64 -36.53
CA ASP A 228 -7.02 3.47 -36.48
C ASP A 228 -6.64 4.95 -36.28
N PRO A 229 -6.54 5.72 -37.38
CA PRO A 229 -6.35 7.16 -37.29
C PRO A 229 -7.48 7.87 -36.52
N SER A 230 -8.72 7.35 -36.54
CA SER A 230 -9.85 8.04 -35.90
C SER A 230 -9.82 7.95 -34.36
N ALA A 231 -9.10 6.98 -33.81
CA ALA A 231 -8.89 6.79 -32.38
C ALA A 231 -7.73 7.64 -31.81
N VAL A 232 -7.08 8.46 -32.64
CA VAL A 232 -5.91 9.26 -32.26
C VAL A 232 -6.30 10.73 -32.08
N PRO A 233 -5.90 11.40 -30.97
CA PRO A 233 -6.15 12.83 -30.79
C PRO A 233 -5.55 13.67 -31.91
N GLU A 234 -6.21 14.77 -32.30
CA GLU A 234 -5.81 15.59 -33.46
C GLU A 234 -4.34 16.05 -33.43
N GLY A 235 -3.83 16.31 -32.22
CA GLY A 235 -2.46 16.75 -31.98
C GLY A 235 -1.38 15.71 -32.28
N CYS A 236 -1.74 14.43 -32.27
CA CYS A 236 -0.85 13.30 -32.51
C CYS A 236 -0.71 12.93 -33.99
N HIS A 237 -1.56 13.48 -34.87
CA HIS A 237 -1.51 13.12 -36.29
C HIS A 237 -0.20 13.48 -36.99
N GLY A 238 0.29 12.56 -37.82
CA GLY A 238 1.43 12.79 -38.70
C GLY A 238 1.24 14.01 -39.63
N ARG A 239 2.33 14.73 -39.94
CA ARG A 239 2.31 15.95 -40.80
C ARG A 239 1.65 15.77 -42.17
N GLN A 240 1.53 14.53 -42.67
CA GLN A 240 0.90 14.24 -43.97
C GLN A 240 -0.64 14.31 -43.92
N MET A 241 -1.29 13.96 -42.80
CA MET A 241 -2.75 13.98 -42.68
C MET A 241 -3.33 15.38 -42.44
N ARG A 242 -2.56 16.30 -41.81
CA ARG A 242 -3.02 17.69 -41.55
C ARG A 242 -3.30 18.51 -42.82
N LYS A 243 -2.87 18.05 -44.00
CA LYS A 243 -3.15 18.71 -45.29
C LYS A 243 -4.50 18.32 -45.90
N GLY A 244 -5.17 17.28 -45.40
CA GLY A 244 -6.44 16.79 -45.96
C GLY A 244 -7.69 17.59 -45.52
N HIS A 245 -7.63 18.32 -44.41
CA HIS A 245 -8.81 18.95 -43.80
C HIS A 245 -8.99 20.45 -44.08
N HIS A 246 -8.11 21.10 -44.86
CA HIS A 246 -8.20 22.54 -45.17
C HIS A 246 -8.86 22.89 -46.52
N HIS A 247 -9.58 21.95 -47.15
CA HIS A 247 -10.38 22.26 -48.34
C HIS A 247 -11.85 21.87 -48.13
N GLY A 248 -12.60 22.83 -47.60
CA GLY A 248 -14.06 22.77 -47.47
C GLY A 248 -14.58 24.10 -46.94
N SER A 249 -14.66 25.10 -47.81
CA SER A 249 -15.51 26.29 -47.65
C SER A 249 -16.61 26.24 -48.69
#